data_AF-A0A672UN20-F1
#
_entry.id   AF-A0A672UN20-F1
#
_cell.length_a   1.000
_cell.length_b   1.000
_cell.length_c   1.000
_cell.angle_alpha   90.00
_cell.angle_beta   90.00
_cell.angle_gamma   90.00
#
_symmetry.space_group_name_H-M   'P 1'
#
loop_
_entity.id
_entity.type
_entity.pdbx_description
1 polymer ?
#
loop_
_entity_poly.entity_id
_entity_poly.type
_entity_poly.pdbx_seq_one_letter_code
_entity_poly.pdbx_strand_id
1 'polypeptide(L)'
;MEGSRAGRTAGLARDVLERARRRRRRAAGRDPRPASDPEEDSERLNAAFASIVNLMNQASKECEKYYSSMTTCRCKEHEIKHICRYHARQAGRRELESSEEKRTEASVPPSQVQTCQQCARQGSEDIYIEVSPGFYSVTATSEDMVQQTHMVDVHAGQSIDLTFVL
;
A
#
# COMPACT_ATOMS: atom_id res chain seq x y z
N MET A 1 -62.92 -38.19 -26.49
CA MET A 1 -62.06 -37.23 -27.23
C MET A 1 -60.70 -37.18 -26.57
N GLU A 2 -59.77 -38.06 -26.94
CA GLU A 2 -58.47 -38.14 -26.24
C GLU A 2 -57.37 -38.60 -27.22
N GLY A 3 -57.18 -37.84 -28.30
CA GLY A 3 -56.21 -38.18 -29.35
C GLY A 3 -55.26 -37.04 -29.74
N SER A 4 -55.38 -35.85 -29.15
CA SER A 4 -54.72 -34.64 -29.68
C SER A 4 -53.63 -34.05 -28.77
N ARG A 5 -53.34 -34.69 -27.64
CA ARG A 5 -52.36 -34.18 -26.64
C ARG A 5 -50.94 -34.74 -26.84
N ALA A 6 -50.81 -35.97 -27.35
CA ALA A 6 -49.52 -36.65 -27.54
C ALA A 6 -48.70 -36.14 -28.74
N GLY A 7 -49.33 -35.56 -29.77
CA GLY A 7 -48.63 -35.03 -30.94
C GLY A 7 -47.89 -33.71 -30.69
N ARG A 8 -48.39 -32.88 -29.77
CA ARG A 8 -47.82 -31.55 -29.48
C ARG A 8 -46.51 -31.63 -28.71
N THR A 9 -46.42 -32.53 -27.72
CA THR A 9 -45.20 -32.74 -26.94
C THR A 9 -44.12 -33.43 -27.76
N ALA A 10 -44.50 -34.38 -28.62
CA ALA A 10 -43.57 -35.07 -29.53
C ALA A 10 -42.95 -34.12 -30.57
N GLY A 11 -43.72 -33.15 -31.08
CA GLY A 11 -43.20 -32.10 -31.97
C GLY A 11 -42.18 -31.21 -31.27
N LEU A 12 -42.50 -30.72 -30.07
CA LEU A 12 -41.58 -29.91 -29.26
C LEU A 12 -40.29 -30.65 -28.93
N ALA A 13 -40.37 -31.95 -28.59
CA ALA A 13 -39.20 -32.76 -28.30
C ALA A 13 -38.28 -32.91 -29.54
N ARG A 14 -38.86 -33.10 -30.73
CA ARG A 14 -38.11 -33.14 -31.99
C ARG A 14 -37.45 -31.80 -32.32
N ASP A 15 -38.15 -30.69 -32.12
CA ASP A 15 -37.60 -29.36 -32.35
C ASP A 15 -36.44 -29.02 -31.40
N VAL A 16 -36.53 -29.43 -30.13
CA VAL A 16 -35.44 -29.28 -29.17
C VAL A 16 -34.21 -30.09 -29.60
N LEU A 17 -34.41 -31.34 -30.03
CA LEU A 17 -33.34 -32.21 -30.54
C LEU A 17 -32.69 -31.65 -31.80
N GLU A 18 -33.48 -31.16 -32.76
CA GLU A 18 -32.96 -30.50 -33.96
C GLU A 18 -32.21 -29.22 -33.63
N ARG A 19 -32.71 -28.41 -32.69
CA ARG A 19 -32.03 -27.22 -32.21
C ARG A 19 -30.69 -27.56 -31.55
N ALA A 20 -30.64 -28.62 -30.75
CA ALA A 20 -29.40 -29.12 -30.14
C ALA A 20 -28.41 -29.63 -31.20
N ARG A 21 -28.87 -30.38 -32.21
CA ARG A 21 -28.05 -30.84 -33.33
C ARG A 21 -27.48 -29.68 -34.14
N ARG A 22 -28.25 -28.63 -34.41
CA ARG A 22 -27.78 -27.41 -35.09
C ARG A 22 -26.71 -26.67 -34.28
N ARG A 23 -26.86 -26.59 -32.95
CA ARG A 23 -25.82 -26.05 -32.06
C ARG A 23 -24.55 -26.89 -32.09
N ARG A 24 -24.66 -28.22 -32.06
CA ARG A 24 -23.53 -29.15 -32.16
C ARG A 24 -22.82 -29.02 -33.51
N ARG A 25 -23.55 -28.92 -34.63
CA ARG A 25 -22.96 -28.72 -35.97
C ARG A 25 -22.30 -27.35 -36.12
N ARG A 26 -22.87 -26.29 -35.55
CA ARG A 26 -22.24 -24.96 -35.50
C ARG A 26 -20.99 -24.94 -34.62
N ALA A 27 -20.98 -25.69 -33.52
CA ALA A 27 -19.80 -25.88 -32.69
C ALA A 27 -18.72 -26.73 -33.38
N ALA A 28 -19.13 -27.76 -34.14
CA ALA A 28 -18.22 -28.64 -34.88
C ALA A 28 -17.72 -28.07 -36.22
N GLY A 29 -18.37 -27.02 -36.75
CA GLY A 29 -17.91 -26.25 -37.91
C GLY A 29 -17.07 -25.03 -37.54
N ARG A 30 -16.84 -24.81 -36.25
CA ARG A 30 -15.71 -24.01 -35.79
C ARG A 30 -14.54 -24.96 -35.86
N ASP A 31 -13.56 -24.71 -36.72
CA ASP A 31 -12.29 -25.43 -36.69
C ASP A 31 -11.86 -25.57 -35.23
N PRO A 32 -11.34 -26.74 -34.80
CA PRO A 32 -10.65 -26.82 -33.53
C PRO A 32 -9.64 -25.68 -33.55
N ARG A 33 -9.88 -24.66 -32.73
CA ARG A 33 -8.83 -23.73 -32.35
C ARG A 33 -7.67 -24.67 -31.97
N PRO A 34 -6.47 -24.53 -32.57
CA PRO A 34 -5.35 -25.38 -32.21
C PRO A 34 -5.34 -25.36 -30.69
N ALA A 35 -5.47 -26.54 -30.09
CA ALA A 35 -5.52 -26.65 -28.64
C ALA A 35 -4.20 -26.02 -28.19
N SER A 36 -4.26 -24.78 -27.69
CA SER A 36 -3.14 -24.22 -26.95
C SER A 36 -2.92 -25.19 -25.82
N ASP A 37 -1.70 -25.69 -25.69
CA ASP A 37 -1.36 -26.64 -24.65
C ASP A 37 -1.80 -26.01 -23.32
N PRO A 38 -2.53 -26.72 -22.43
CA PRO A 38 -2.97 -26.13 -21.16
C PRO A 38 -1.78 -25.59 -20.33
N GLU A 39 -0.57 -26.08 -20.59
CA GLU A 39 0.67 -25.49 -20.07
C GLU A 39 0.96 -24.09 -20.64
N GLU A 40 0.85 -23.87 -21.95
CA GLU A 40 1.07 -22.55 -22.57
C GLU A 40 0.08 -21.48 -22.08
N ASP A 41 -1.19 -21.86 -21.88
CA ASP A 41 -2.20 -20.93 -21.35
C ASP A 41 -1.96 -20.63 -19.85
N SER A 42 -1.45 -21.60 -19.09
CA SER A 42 -1.02 -21.41 -17.69
C SER A 42 0.20 -20.48 -17.60
N GLU A 43 1.20 -20.69 -18.47
CA GLU A 43 2.40 -19.84 -18.55
C GLU A 43 2.05 -18.40 -18.94
N ARG A 44 1.16 -18.22 -19.92
CA ARG A 44 0.69 -16.89 -20.33
C ARG A 44 -0.06 -16.17 -19.22
N LEU A 45 -0.87 -16.90 -18.45
CA LEU A 45 -1.58 -16.35 -17.30
C LEU A 45 -0.60 -15.96 -16.18
N ASN A 46 0.38 -16.81 -15.90
CA ASN A 46 1.43 -16.52 -14.92
C ASN A 46 2.26 -15.30 -15.33
N ALA A 47 2.61 -15.17 -16.62
CA ALA A 47 3.30 -14.01 -17.16
C ALA A 47 2.46 -12.72 -17.01
N ALA A 48 1.14 -12.79 -17.22
CA ALA A 48 0.24 -11.66 -17.01
C ALA A 48 0.19 -11.23 -15.54
N PHE A 49 0.09 -12.18 -14.60
CA PHE A 49 0.14 -11.88 -13.17
C PHE A 49 1.49 -11.30 -12.75
N ALA A 50 2.60 -11.86 -13.24
CA ALA A 50 3.93 -11.33 -13.00
C ALA A 50 4.07 -9.88 -13.51
N SER A 51 3.49 -9.58 -14.67
CA SER A 51 3.45 -8.23 -15.23
C SER A 51 2.69 -7.25 -14.31
N ILE A 52 1.52 -7.64 -13.80
CA ILE A 52 0.74 -6.83 -12.86
C ILE A 52 1.53 -6.59 -11.56
N VAL A 53 2.13 -7.64 -11.00
CA VAL A 53 2.95 -7.53 -9.79
C VAL A 53 4.14 -6.60 -10.01
N ASN A 54 4.80 -6.70 -11.17
CA ASN A 54 5.90 -5.80 -11.51
C ASN A 54 5.42 -4.34 -11.65
N LEU A 55 4.27 -4.11 -12.27
CA LEU A 55 3.67 -2.77 -12.36
C LEU A 55 3.33 -2.21 -10.98
N MET A 56 2.75 -3.01 -10.09
CA MET A 56 2.47 -2.61 -8.71
C MET A 56 3.75 -2.28 -7.95
N ASN A 57 4.81 -3.08 -8.12
CA ASN A 57 6.11 -2.83 -7.51
C ASN A 57 6.74 -1.52 -8.02
N GLN A 58 6.64 -1.25 -9.33
CA GLN A 58 7.10 0.01 -9.90
C GLN A 58 6.31 1.20 -9.35
N ALA A 59 4.97 1.10 -9.30
CA ALA A 59 4.13 2.15 -8.72
C ALA A 59 4.52 2.43 -7.26
N SER A 60 4.72 1.39 -6.44
CA SER A 60 5.21 1.53 -5.06
C SER A 60 6.57 2.23 -5.00
N LYS A 61 7.54 1.86 -5.85
CA LYS A 61 8.85 2.52 -5.88
C LYS A 61 8.78 3.99 -6.27
N GLU A 62 7.90 4.34 -7.21
CA GLU A 62 7.70 5.74 -7.60
C GLU A 62 7.02 6.54 -6.48
N CYS A 63 6.05 5.94 -5.77
CA CYS A 63 5.49 6.54 -4.55
C CYS A 63 6.59 6.78 -3.51
N GLU A 64 7.44 5.79 -3.25
CA GLU A 64 8.56 5.91 -2.31
C GLU A 64 9.50 7.06 -2.69
N LYS A 65 9.96 7.12 -3.94
CA LYS A 65 10.81 8.23 -4.43
C LYS A 65 10.15 9.59 -4.24
N TYR A 66 8.88 9.70 -4.58
CA TYR A 66 8.12 10.94 -4.43
C TYR A 66 8.06 11.39 -2.97
N TYR A 67 7.71 10.48 -2.05
CA TYR A 67 7.60 10.82 -0.62
C TYR A 67 8.96 10.92 0.11
N SER A 68 10.01 10.27 -0.37
CA SER A 68 11.38 10.44 0.15
C SER A 68 12.01 11.77 -0.28
N SER A 69 11.61 12.31 -1.43
CA SER A 69 12.12 13.61 -1.92
C SER A 69 11.28 14.81 -1.47
N MET A 70 10.04 14.57 -1.05
CA MET A 70 9.23 15.60 -0.40
C MET A 70 9.66 15.78 1.05
N THR A 71 9.88 17.03 1.44
CA THR A 71 9.81 17.43 2.85
C THR A 71 8.37 17.19 3.28
N THR A 72 8.13 16.00 3.80
CA THR A 72 7.32 15.65 4.96
C THR A 72 6.31 16.65 5.55
N CYS A 73 6.47 17.97 5.45
CA CYS A 73 5.55 18.98 5.98
C CYS A 73 4.26 19.16 5.17
N ARG A 74 4.09 18.40 4.08
CA ARG A 74 2.98 18.58 3.13
C ARG A 74 2.12 17.35 2.87
N CYS A 75 2.34 16.24 3.58
CA CYS A 75 1.55 15.04 3.38
C CYS A 75 0.13 15.20 3.93
N LYS A 76 -0.88 14.91 3.11
CA LYS A 76 -2.28 14.83 3.54
C LYS A 76 -2.53 13.52 4.30
N GLU A 77 -3.57 13.47 5.11
CA GLU A 77 -3.90 12.31 5.96
C GLU A 77 -3.97 10.97 5.18
N HIS A 78 -4.54 10.97 3.98
CA HIS A 78 -4.62 9.76 3.15
C HIS A 78 -3.27 9.32 2.57
N GLU A 79 -2.36 10.26 2.34
CA GLU A 79 -0.99 9.98 1.87
C GLU A 79 -0.19 9.34 3.02
N ILE A 80 -0.36 9.86 4.25
CA ILE A 80 0.22 9.27 5.46
C ILE A 80 -0.29 7.82 5.64
N LYS A 81 -1.60 7.59 5.54
CA LYS A 81 -2.19 6.23 5.62
C LYS A 81 -1.62 5.28 4.57
N HIS A 82 -1.40 5.76 3.34
CA HIS A 82 -0.78 4.98 2.27
C HIS A 82 0.68 4.60 2.61
N ILE A 83 1.49 5.59 3.00
CA ILE A 83 2.90 5.38 3.35
C ILE A 83 3.03 4.36 4.49
N CYS A 84 2.23 4.51 5.56
CA CYS A 84 2.26 3.57 6.68
C CYS A 84 1.87 2.14 6.26
N ARG A 85 0.85 2.00 5.41
CA ARG A 85 0.35 0.67 5.01
C ARG A 85 1.31 -0.09 4.09
N TYR A 86 1.99 0.62 3.19
CA TYR A 86 2.75 0.00 2.10
C TYR A 86 4.27 0.19 2.21
N HIS A 87 4.75 1.20 2.94
CA HIS A 87 6.17 1.58 2.99
C HIS A 87 6.80 1.58 4.39
N ALA A 88 6.04 1.41 5.47
CA ALA A 88 6.57 1.44 6.85
C ALA A 88 7.73 0.46 7.12
N ARG A 89 7.81 -0.65 6.37
CA ARG A 89 8.82 -1.71 6.58
C ARG A 89 10.16 -1.48 5.88
N GLN A 90 10.29 -0.50 4.98
CA GLN A 90 11.52 -0.32 4.18
C GLN A 90 12.59 0.60 4.80
N ALA A 91 12.23 1.48 5.74
CA ALA A 91 13.18 2.40 6.37
C ALA A 91 14.27 1.69 7.21
N GLY A 92 13.96 0.52 7.80
CA GLY A 92 14.92 -0.23 8.62
C GLY A 92 15.91 -1.13 7.85
N ARG A 93 15.80 -1.25 6.51
CA ARG A 93 16.72 -2.10 5.71
C ARG A 93 17.87 -1.34 5.06
N ARG A 94 17.88 0.00 5.09
CA ARG A 94 18.90 0.81 4.39
C ARG A 94 20.07 1.30 5.27
N GLU A 95 19.96 1.22 6.60
CA GLU A 95 21.03 1.63 7.52
C GLU A 95 22.15 0.59 7.68
N LEU A 96 22.01 -0.61 7.13
CA LEU A 96 22.99 -1.70 7.29
C LEU A 96 24.09 -1.75 6.22
N GLU A 97 24.09 -0.88 5.21
CA GLU A 97 25.08 -0.93 4.10
C GLU A 97 25.89 0.36 3.86
N SER A 98 25.88 1.35 4.78
CA SER A 98 26.67 2.57 4.60
C SER A 98 27.51 3.00 5.82
N SER A 99 27.97 2.06 6.64
CA SER A 99 28.85 2.35 7.77
C SER A 99 30.22 1.69 7.62
N GLU A 100 30.97 2.08 6.60
CA GLU A 100 32.43 2.06 6.63
C GLU A 100 32.98 3.29 5.88
N GLU A 101 33.08 4.45 6.56
CA GLU A 101 34.25 5.34 6.42
C GLU A 101 34.23 6.51 7.43
N LYS A 102 35.17 6.42 8.38
CA LYS A 102 36.16 7.45 8.77
C LYS A 102 35.71 8.83 9.29
N ARG A 103 36.07 9.08 10.56
CA ARG A 103 36.15 10.38 11.27
C ARG A 103 36.79 11.49 10.44
N THR A 104 36.21 12.70 10.43
CA THR A 104 36.92 13.97 10.75
C THR A 104 35.93 15.11 11.06
N GLU A 105 36.40 16.07 11.86
CA GLU A 105 35.68 17.19 12.48
C GLU A 105 35.33 18.36 11.54
N ALA A 106 34.42 19.22 12.03
CA ALA A 106 34.15 20.61 11.65
C ALA A 106 33.48 20.90 10.29
N SER A 107 32.17 21.21 10.32
CA SER A 107 31.61 22.52 9.87
C SER A 107 30.11 22.45 9.56
N VAL A 108 29.38 23.43 10.13
CA VAL A 108 28.10 24.03 9.67
C VAL A 108 26.86 23.12 9.65
N PRO A 109 25.81 23.39 10.46
CA PRO A 109 24.55 22.68 10.33
C PRO A 109 23.75 23.21 9.12
N PRO A 110 23.19 22.34 8.27
CA PRO A 110 22.23 22.76 7.26
C PRO A 110 20.90 23.09 7.95
N SER A 111 20.38 24.26 7.63
CA SER A 111 18.98 24.64 7.85
C SER A 111 18.09 23.60 7.16
N GLN A 112 17.28 22.83 7.91
CA GLN A 112 16.14 22.13 7.29
C GLN A 112 15.09 21.60 8.28
N VAL A 113 14.00 22.36 8.35
CA VAL A 113 12.62 21.90 8.09
C VAL A 113 12.32 20.46 8.55
N GLN A 114 12.00 20.34 9.84
CA GLN A 114 11.25 19.22 10.39
C GLN A 114 9.92 19.09 9.67
N THR A 115 9.61 17.89 9.17
CA THR A 115 8.33 17.18 9.39
C THR A 115 8.57 15.69 9.01
N CYS A 116 7.61 14.79 9.19
CA CYS A 116 7.59 13.32 8.91
C CYS A 116 8.90 12.55 9.13
N GLN A 117 9.37 12.57 10.37
CA GLN A 117 10.01 11.39 10.94
C GLN A 117 8.98 10.45 11.61
N GLN A 118 7.72 10.47 11.19
CA GLN A 118 6.65 9.71 11.87
C GLN A 118 6.43 8.28 11.35
N CYS A 119 7.15 7.82 10.32
CA CYS A 119 6.90 6.48 9.78
C CYS A 119 7.90 5.40 10.20
N ALA A 120 8.97 5.71 10.92
CA ALA A 120 9.93 4.68 11.33
C ALA A 120 10.90 5.17 12.38
N ARG A 121 10.49 5.29 13.65
CA ARG A 121 11.42 5.22 14.79
C ARG A 121 10.80 4.41 15.92
N GLN A 122 10.86 3.08 15.78
CA GLN A 122 10.83 2.18 16.94
C GLN A 122 12.20 2.25 17.60
N GLY A 123 12.39 3.31 18.37
CA GLY A 123 13.55 3.60 19.19
C GLY A 123 13.14 4.82 20.00
N SER A 124 13.21 4.72 21.33
CA SER A 124 12.93 5.84 22.22
C SER A 124 13.91 6.97 21.90
N GLU A 125 13.48 7.92 21.09
CA GLU A 125 14.28 9.09 20.77
C GLU A 125 13.65 10.30 21.44
N ASP A 126 14.43 10.96 22.28
CA ASP A 126 14.06 12.21 22.89
C ASP A 126 13.95 13.29 21.81
N ILE A 127 12.87 14.07 21.84
CA ILE A 127 12.66 15.18 20.91
C ILE A 127 12.94 16.51 21.58
N TYR A 128 13.60 17.42 20.86
CA TYR A 128 13.84 18.79 21.30
C TYR A 128 12.98 19.76 20.49
N ILE A 129 12.28 20.65 21.19
CA ILE A 129 11.40 21.66 20.59
C ILE A 129 11.80 23.03 21.14
N GLU A 130 12.27 23.92 20.26
CA GLU A 130 12.54 25.31 20.61
C GLU A 130 11.26 26.14 20.46
N VAL A 131 10.92 26.88 21.51
CA VAL A 131 9.72 27.71 21.57
C VAL A 131 10.06 29.10 22.08
N SER A 132 9.22 30.08 21.73
CA SER A 132 9.29 31.39 22.38
C SER A 132 8.90 31.28 23.86
N PRO A 133 9.27 32.25 24.71
CA PRO A 133 8.80 32.23 26.10
C PRO A 133 7.27 32.29 26.18
N GLY A 134 6.68 31.46 27.04
CA GLY A 134 5.23 31.40 27.21
C GLY A 134 4.72 30.10 27.84
N PHE A 135 3.39 30.00 27.95
CA PHE A 135 2.69 28.83 28.49
C PHE A 135 2.31 27.87 27.37
N TYR A 136 2.69 26.61 27.51
CA TYR A 136 2.47 25.56 26.53
C TYR A 136 1.75 24.36 27.13
N SER A 137 0.92 23.71 26.31
CA SER A 137 0.31 22.42 26.60
C SER A 137 0.95 21.39 25.69
N VAL A 138 1.69 20.45 26.27
CA VAL A 138 2.40 19.39 25.55
C VAL A 138 1.68 18.07 25.76
N THR A 139 1.16 17.48 24.68
CA THR A 139 0.42 16.22 24.71
C THR A 139 1.19 15.16 23.94
N ALA A 140 1.45 14.02 24.59
CA ALA A 140 2.00 12.83 23.96
C ALA A 140 0.97 11.70 23.99
N THR A 141 0.97 10.87 22.94
CA THR A 141 -0.02 9.81 22.73
C THR A 141 0.67 8.52 22.29
N SER A 142 0.42 7.39 22.96
CA SER A 142 0.94 6.07 22.55
C SER A 142 0.06 5.39 21.50
N GLU A 143 0.59 4.31 20.91
CA GLU A 143 -0.11 3.50 19.90
C GLU A 143 -1.43 2.92 20.43
N ASP A 144 -1.49 2.62 21.72
CA ASP A 144 -2.68 2.13 22.43
C ASP A 144 -3.71 3.24 22.71
N MET A 145 -3.53 4.43 22.13
CA MET A 145 -4.38 5.62 22.29
C MET A 145 -4.40 6.18 23.72
N VAL A 146 -3.41 5.83 24.55
CA VAL A 146 -3.19 6.45 25.86
C VAL A 146 -2.60 7.84 25.64
N GLN A 147 -3.11 8.85 26.33
CA GLN A 147 -2.64 10.24 26.20
C GLN A 147 -2.19 10.79 27.55
N GLN A 148 -1.11 11.56 27.54
CA GLN A 148 -0.61 12.29 28.70
C GLN A 148 -0.31 13.73 28.27
N THR A 149 -0.80 14.69 29.05
CA THR A 149 -0.64 16.12 28.77
C THR A 149 0.03 16.81 29.95
N HIS A 150 1.05 17.61 29.66
CA HIS A 150 1.76 18.46 30.63
C HIS A 150 1.60 19.93 30.26
N MET A 151 1.33 20.77 31.25
CA MET A 151 1.36 22.21 31.10
C MET A 151 2.70 22.74 31.60
N VAL A 152 3.40 23.52 30.78
CA VAL A 152 4.71 24.08 31.10
C VAL A 152 4.74 25.58 30.82
N ASP A 153 5.40 26.31 31.72
CA ASP A 153 5.75 27.72 31.52
C ASP A 153 7.24 27.77 31.16
N VAL A 154 7.56 28.29 29.97
CA VAL A 154 8.91 28.34 29.43
C VAL A 154 9.41 29.78 29.45
N HIS A 155 10.51 30.03 30.16
CA HIS A 155 11.18 31.33 30.16
C HIS A 155 12.32 31.41 29.13
N ALA A 156 12.78 32.62 28.82
CA ALA A 156 13.85 32.83 27.84
C ALA A 156 15.16 32.15 28.27
N GLY A 157 15.70 31.30 27.39
CA GLY A 157 16.92 30.52 27.65
C GLY A 157 16.72 29.33 28.59
N GLN A 158 15.48 29.02 28.98
CA GLN A 158 15.16 27.84 29.78
C GLN A 158 14.91 26.62 28.89
N SER A 159 15.41 25.47 29.33
CA SER A 159 15.07 24.16 28.77
C SER A 159 14.32 23.35 29.82
N ILE A 160 13.27 22.64 29.41
CA ILE A 160 12.45 21.78 30.26
C ILE A 160 12.43 20.38 29.66
N ASP A 161 12.93 19.40 30.40
CA ASP A 161 12.90 18.00 30.00
C ASP A 161 11.58 17.36 30.45
N LEU A 162 10.82 16.84 29.48
CA LEU A 162 9.54 16.19 29.73
C LEU A 162 9.64 14.70 29.40
N THR A 163 9.38 13.85 30.38
CA THR A 163 9.27 12.40 30.20
C THR A 163 7.79 11.99 30.24
N PHE A 164 7.35 11.27 29.22
CA PHE A 164 6.00 10.72 29.13
C PHE A 164 6.05 9.21 29.36
N VAL A 165 5.22 8.71 30.27
CA VAL A 165 5.07 7.27 30.56
C VAL A 165 3.70 6.87 30.04
N LEU A 166 3.66 6.34 28.82
CA LEU A 166 2.47 6.10 28.00
C LEU A 166 2.30 4.65 27.57
#